data_AF-A0A968PU90-F1
#
_entry.id   AF-A0A968PU90-F1
#
_cell.length_a   1.000
_cell.length_b   1.000
_cell.length_c   1.000
_cell.angle_alpha   90.00
_cell.angle_beta   90.00
_cell.angle_gamma   90.00
#
_symmetry.space_group_name_H-M   'P 1'
#
loop_
_entity.id
_entity.type
_entity.pdbx_description
1 polymer ?
#
loop_
_entity_poly.entity_id
_entity_poly.type
_entity_poly.pdbx_seq_one_letter_code
_entity_poly.pdbx_strand_id
1 'polypeptide(L)'
;MDGQPHTSFALKLALIYLKAENIEPEPARVNSNYLQLGQAVFRPFQPSDGGYVRMRNSGGYQILVNSYNAPSGFETISLRDVMTGQLPPGLLRDRIILVGSTAVSLKDFFYTSNSGSLGEEVRQVSGVELHANFIHQILGAALGGRSLLKVWSDPLELGWILIWSWVGAAVVWKLRSPQNLRLASWLPAAA
;
A
#
# COMPACT_ATOMS: atom_id res chain seq x y z
N MET A 1 0.14 -5.82 27.30
CA MET A 1 -0.81 -5.32 26.28
C MET A 1 -2.14 -5.96 26.60
N ASP A 2 -3.14 -5.14 26.90
CA ASP A 2 -4.25 -5.52 27.80
C ASP A 2 -5.41 -6.23 27.09
N GLY A 3 -5.13 -6.84 25.92
CA GLY A 3 -6.10 -7.55 25.10
C GLY A 3 -7.19 -6.66 24.47
N GLN A 4 -7.17 -5.35 24.71
CA GLN A 4 -8.15 -4.41 24.19
C GLN A 4 -7.74 -3.89 22.81
N PRO A 5 -8.69 -3.78 21.86
CA PRO A 5 -8.42 -3.15 20.58
C PRO A 5 -8.16 -1.64 20.78
N HIS A 6 -6.98 -1.18 20.37
CA HIS A 6 -6.64 0.24 20.38
C HIS A 6 -6.78 0.83 18.97
N THR A 7 -7.42 2.00 18.89
CA THR A 7 -7.50 2.75 17.63
C THR A 7 -6.12 3.29 17.27
N SER A 8 -5.68 3.07 16.03
CA SER A 8 -4.41 3.60 15.55
C SER A 8 -4.44 5.12 15.46
N PHE A 9 -3.29 5.78 15.62
CA PHE A 9 -3.17 7.23 15.56
C PHE A 9 -3.75 7.82 14.26
N ALA A 10 -3.37 7.23 13.12
CA ALA A 10 -3.85 7.66 11.80
C ALA A 10 -5.37 7.51 11.66
N LEU A 11 -5.94 6.40 12.14
CA LEU A 11 -7.39 6.22 12.11
C LEU A 11 -8.10 7.25 12.99
N LYS A 12 -7.61 7.49 14.22
CA LYS A 12 -8.21 8.47 15.13
C LYS A 12 -8.27 9.87 14.51
N LEU A 13 -7.19 10.33 13.88
CA LEU A 13 -7.16 11.63 13.20
C LEU A 13 -8.09 11.68 11.99
N ALA A 14 -8.09 10.63 11.16
CA ALA A 14 -8.99 10.55 10.02
C ALA A 14 -10.46 10.59 10.46
N LEU A 15 -10.83 9.90 11.54
CA LEU A 15 -12.19 9.92 12.08
C LEU A 15 -12.61 11.30 12.59
N ILE A 16 -11.70 12.05 13.24
CA ILE A 16 -11.98 13.41 13.68
C ILE A 16 -12.31 14.32 12.49
N TYR A 17 -11.52 14.21 11.41
CA TYR A 17 -11.73 14.98 10.19
C TYR A 17 -13.04 14.57 9.48
N LEU A 18 -13.25 13.26 9.29
CA LEU A 18 -14.44 12.71 8.63
C LEU A 18 -15.72 13.05 9.39
N LYS A 19 -15.67 13.10 10.72
CA LYS A 19 -16.83 13.51 11.52
C LYS A 19 -17.27 14.95 11.22
N ALA A 20 -16.33 15.86 10.95
CA ALA A 20 -16.66 17.23 10.53
C ALA A 20 -17.33 17.25 9.14
N GLU A 21 -17.04 16.26 8.29
CA GLU A 21 -17.68 16.02 7.00
C GLU A 21 -18.97 15.16 7.11
N ASN A 22 -19.49 14.93 8.32
CA ASN A 22 -20.66 14.08 8.61
C ASN A 22 -20.49 12.61 8.16
N ILE A 23 -19.26 12.09 8.17
CA ILE A 23 -18.96 10.69 7.87
C ILE A 23 -18.54 9.98 9.16
N GLU A 24 -19.32 8.99 9.56
CA GLU A 24 -19.05 8.16 10.74
C GLU A 24 -18.67 6.71 10.35
N PRO A 25 -17.97 5.98 11.24
CA PRO A 25 -17.69 4.55 11.07
C PRO A 25 -18.98 3.73 11.03
N GLU A 26 -19.18 2.99 9.95
CA GLU A 26 -20.31 2.07 9.81
C GLU A 26 -19.86 0.66 9.42
N PRO A 27 -20.60 -0.39 9.81
CA PRO A 27 -20.44 -1.72 9.24
C PRO A 27 -20.75 -1.70 7.75
N ALA A 28 -19.89 -2.31 6.93
CA ALA A 28 -20.10 -2.34 5.50
C ALA A 28 -21.33 -3.21 5.13
N ARG A 29 -22.09 -2.78 4.13
CA ARG A 29 -23.27 -3.53 3.64
C ARG A 29 -22.93 -4.93 3.14
N VAL A 30 -21.72 -5.11 2.59
CA VAL A 30 -21.25 -6.39 2.05
C VAL A 30 -20.89 -7.37 3.17
N ASN A 31 -20.36 -6.86 4.28
CA ASN A 31 -19.96 -7.65 5.43
C ASN A 31 -19.91 -6.75 6.67
N SER A 32 -20.70 -7.10 7.69
CA SER A 32 -20.79 -6.33 8.95
C SER A 32 -19.47 -6.25 9.72
N ASN A 33 -18.51 -7.12 9.43
CA ASN A 33 -17.18 -7.09 10.04
C ASN A 33 -16.22 -6.12 9.33
N TYR A 34 -16.61 -5.55 8.19
CA TYR A 34 -15.78 -4.60 7.46
C TYR A 34 -16.14 -3.17 7.86
N LEU A 35 -15.11 -2.36 8.07
CA LEU A 35 -15.25 -0.94 8.33
C LEU A 35 -15.56 -0.22 7.01
N GLN A 36 -16.67 0.51 6.99
CA GLN A 36 -17.03 1.45 5.94
C GLN A 36 -16.86 2.88 6.46
N LEU A 37 -16.18 3.71 5.66
CA LEU A 37 -16.08 5.16 5.88
C LEU A 37 -16.43 5.85 4.56
N GLY A 38 -17.56 6.55 4.54
CA GLY A 38 -18.04 7.23 3.35
C GLY A 38 -18.17 6.28 2.16
N GLN A 39 -17.41 6.54 1.11
CA GLN A 39 -17.41 5.76 -0.14
C GLN A 39 -16.55 4.48 -0.08
N ALA A 40 -15.67 4.34 0.92
CA ALA A 40 -14.71 3.25 0.98
C ALA A 40 -15.08 2.16 1.98
N VAL A 41 -14.91 0.90 1.53
CA VAL A 41 -14.97 -0.29 2.39
C VAL A 41 -13.55 -0.79 2.61
N PHE A 42 -13.09 -0.73 3.85
CA PHE A 42 -11.79 -1.22 4.26
C PHE A 42 -11.94 -2.70 4.58
N ARG A 43 -11.40 -3.60 3.76
CA ARG A 43 -11.40 -5.05 4.07
C ARG A 43 -10.20 -5.37 4.98
N PRO A 44 -10.38 -6.07 6.10
CA PRO A 44 -9.26 -6.49 6.93
C PRO A 44 -8.43 -7.53 6.17
N PHE A 45 -7.12 -7.36 6.26
CA PHE A 45 -6.12 -8.25 5.69
C PHE A 45 -6.25 -9.67 6.23
N GLN A 46 -6.24 -10.65 5.33
CA GLN A 46 -6.39 -12.07 5.66
C GLN A 46 -5.05 -12.82 5.59
N PRO A 47 -4.87 -13.89 6.39
CA PRO A 47 -3.65 -14.70 6.37
C PRO A 47 -3.37 -15.47 5.05
N SER A 48 -4.32 -15.44 4.11
CA SER A 48 -4.20 -16.01 2.76
C SER A 48 -4.17 -14.94 1.66
N ASP A 49 -4.16 -13.64 2.01
CA ASP A 49 -4.12 -12.58 1.01
C ASP A 49 -2.73 -12.55 0.32
N GLY A 50 -2.67 -13.15 -0.87
CA GLY A 50 -1.51 -13.12 -1.78
C GLY A 50 -0.31 -13.89 -1.22
N GLY A 51 0.90 -13.35 -1.42
CA GLY A 51 2.13 -14.00 -0.97
C GLY A 51 2.33 -14.08 0.55
N TYR A 52 1.44 -13.48 1.35
CA TYR A 52 1.55 -13.41 2.80
C TYR A 52 0.89 -14.60 3.49
N VAL A 53 1.42 -15.79 3.24
CA VAL A 53 0.88 -17.04 3.80
C VAL A 53 1.33 -17.22 5.25
N ARG A 54 0.39 -17.56 6.16
CA ARG A 54 0.61 -17.84 7.60
C ARG A 54 0.91 -16.62 8.49
N MET A 55 0.42 -15.43 8.14
CA MET A 55 0.38 -14.33 9.09
C MET A 55 -0.60 -14.70 10.22
N ARG A 56 -0.08 -15.22 11.35
CA ARG A 56 -0.91 -15.69 12.47
C ARG A 56 -1.61 -14.49 13.10
N ASN A 57 -2.95 -14.47 13.06
CA ASN A 57 -3.89 -13.57 13.74
C ASN A 57 -3.19 -12.42 14.47
N SER A 58 -2.70 -11.44 13.71
CA SER A 58 -2.30 -10.15 14.26
C SER A 58 -3.60 -9.55 14.77
N GLY A 59 -3.90 -9.71 16.06
CA GLY A 59 -5.22 -9.49 16.68
C GLY A 59 -5.77 -8.07 16.63
N GLY A 60 -5.87 -7.50 15.43
CA GLY A 60 -6.27 -6.13 15.13
C GLY A 60 -6.64 -5.97 13.65
N TYR A 61 -7.19 -4.81 13.35
CA TYR A 61 -7.69 -4.50 12.01
C TYR A 61 -6.56 -3.97 11.13
N GLN A 62 -6.02 -4.83 10.27
CA GLN A 62 -4.91 -4.47 9.37
C GLN A 62 -5.42 -4.30 7.94
N ILE A 63 -4.85 -3.34 7.20
CA ILE A 63 -5.16 -3.11 5.78
C ILE A 63 -3.84 -2.93 5.02
N LEU A 64 -3.87 -3.23 3.72
CA LEU A 64 -2.72 -2.98 2.85
C LEU A 64 -2.51 -1.48 2.65
N VAL A 65 -1.26 -1.05 2.74
CA VAL A 65 -0.84 0.35 2.61
C VAL A 65 -0.66 0.69 1.14
N ASN A 66 -1.31 1.76 0.69
CA ASN A 66 -1.14 2.38 -0.62
C ASN A 66 -0.50 3.77 -0.43
N SER A 67 0.83 3.82 -0.44
CA SER A 67 1.57 5.06 -0.18
C SER A 67 1.23 6.17 -1.19
N TYR A 68 1.34 7.40 -0.70
CA TYR A 68 1.23 8.61 -1.50
C TYR A 68 2.54 8.81 -2.28
N ASN A 69 2.44 8.76 -3.61
CA ASN A 69 3.60 8.76 -4.51
C ASN A 69 3.76 10.09 -5.26
N ALA A 70 3.46 11.24 -4.62
CA ALA A 70 3.72 12.53 -5.26
C ALA A 70 5.23 12.81 -5.28
N PRO A 71 5.79 13.26 -6.42
CA PRO A 71 7.23 13.56 -6.53
C PRO A 71 7.74 14.57 -5.49
N SER A 72 6.89 15.51 -5.09
CA SER A 72 7.19 16.53 -4.07
C SER A 72 6.99 16.06 -2.63
N GLY A 73 6.43 14.86 -2.41
CA GLY A 73 6.02 14.38 -1.09
C GLY A 73 4.90 15.23 -0.47
N PHE A 74 4.82 15.19 0.86
CA PHE A 74 3.91 16.04 1.62
C PHE A 74 4.47 17.45 1.80
N GLU A 75 3.57 18.44 1.76
CA GLU A 75 3.93 19.82 2.04
C GLU A 75 4.47 19.96 3.48
N THR A 76 5.67 20.53 3.61
CA THR A 76 6.35 20.69 4.89
C THR A 76 6.62 22.17 5.12
N ILE A 77 6.26 22.66 6.29
CA ILE A 77 6.49 24.05 6.71
C ILE A 77 7.44 24.09 7.90
N SER A 78 8.29 25.11 7.93
CA SER A 78 9.20 25.34 9.06
C SER A 78 8.40 25.74 10.30
N LEU A 79 8.71 25.11 11.45
CA LEU A 79 8.14 25.52 12.73
C LEU A 79 8.45 26.99 13.04
N ARG A 80 9.60 27.49 12.60
CA ARG A 80 9.96 28.90 12.76
C ARG A 80 8.98 29.82 12.03
N ASP A 81 8.61 29.47 10.81
CA ASP A 81 7.70 30.30 9.98
C ASP A 81 6.28 30.30 10.55
N VAL A 82 5.87 29.17 11.15
CA VAL A 82 4.63 29.09 11.94
C VAL A 82 4.69 30.04 13.16
N MET A 83 5.81 30.03 13.90
CA MET A 83 5.97 30.87 15.10
C MET A 83 6.09 32.36 14.78
N THR A 84 6.65 32.74 13.64
CA THR A 84 6.79 34.13 13.20
C THR A 84 5.57 34.64 12.43
N GLY A 85 4.55 33.79 12.21
CA GLY A 85 3.34 34.15 11.47
C GLY A 85 3.58 34.38 9.98
N GLN A 86 4.69 33.88 9.43
CA GLN A 86 5.05 34.03 8.02
C GLN A 86 4.42 32.93 7.15
N LEU A 87 3.10 32.80 7.22
CA LEU A 87 2.36 31.81 6.43
C LEU A 87 1.32 32.48 5.54
N PRO A 88 1.15 32.03 4.28
CA PRO A 88 0.04 32.43 3.45
C PRO A 88 -1.30 32.25 4.18
N PRO A 89 -2.22 33.21 4.07
CA PRO A 89 -3.54 33.09 4.68
C PRO A 89 -4.28 31.87 4.10
N GLY A 90 -4.84 31.05 4.99
CA GLY A 90 -5.57 29.83 4.61
C GLY A 90 -4.72 28.58 4.42
N LEU A 91 -3.38 28.67 4.51
CA LEU A 91 -2.51 27.49 4.35
C LEU A 91 -2.85 26.36 5.32
N LEU A 92 -3.27 26.72 6.54
CA LEU A 92 -3.56 25.78 7.62
C LEU A 92 -5.04 25.38 7.72
N ARG A 93 -5.90 26.01 6.92
CA ARG A 93 -7.36 25.83 7.04
C ARG A 93 -7.79 24.53 6.37
N ASP A 94 -8.75 23.84 6.99
CA ASP A 94 -9.39 22.62 6.49
C ASP A 94 -8.40 21.46 6.18
N ARG A 95 -7.29 21.41 6.93
CA ARG A 95 -6.21 20.44 6.77
C ARG A 95 -5.84 19.77 8.09
N ILE A 96 -5.36 18.53 8.00
CA ILE A 96 -4.69 17.86 9.12
C ILE A 96 -3.21 18.24 9.08
N ILE A 97 -2.75 18.85 10.17
CA ILE A 97 -1.35 19.25 10.35
C ILE A 97 -0.71 18.25 11.30
N LEU A 98 0.32 17.55 10.83
CA LEU A 98 1.10 16.64 11.64
C LEU A 98 2.37 17.34 12.11
N VAL A 99 2.62 17.28 13.41
CA VAL A 99 3.83 17.81 14.03
C VAL A 99 4.59 16.64 14.64
N GLY A 100 5.85 16.47 14.24
CA GLY A 100 6.74 15.51 14.85
C GLY A 100 8.14 15.57 14.26
N SER A 101 9.00 14.67 14.71
CA SER A 101 10.42 14.73 14.41
C SER A 101 10.75 14.05 13.09
N THR A 102 11.49 14.75 12.24
CA THR A 102 12.10 14.21 11.01
C THR A 102 13.61 14.04 11.17
N ALA A 103 14.15 14.16 12.39
CA ALA A 103 15.59 14.14 12.60
C ALA A 103 16.16 12.71 12.47
N VAL A 104 17.18 12.56 11.61
CA VAL A 104 17.91 11.31 11.32
C VAL A 104 18.35 10.58 12.60
N SER A 105 18.66 11.33 13.66
CA SER A 105 19.12 10.81 14.95
C SER A 105 18.09 9.99 15.73
N LEU A 106 16.77 10.20 15.53
CA LEU A 106 15.74 9.44 16.24
C LEU A 106 15.58 8.01 15.72
N LYS A 107 16.18 7.66 14.57
CA LYS A 107 16.03 6.35 13.90
C LYS A 107 14.56 5.96 13.62
N ASP A 108 13.66 6.94 13.55
CA ASP A 108 12.25 6.74 13.22
C ASP A 108 12.03 6.84 11.70
N PHE A 109 12.78 6.02 10.97
CA PHE A 109 12.82 6.00 9.51
C PHE A 109 12.41 4.63 9.00
N PHE A 110 11.50 4.65 8.05
CA PHE A 110 10.94 3.45 7.45
C PHE A 110 11.20 3.44 5.95
N TYR A 111 11.50 2.26 5.43
CA TYR A 111 11.45 2.00 4.00
C TYR A 111 10.01 1.67 3.62
N THR A 112 9.50 2.31 2.57
CA THR A 112 8.17 2.02 2.02
C THR A 112 8.33 1.45 0.62
N SER A 113 7.30 0.82 0.06
CA SER A 113 7.38 0.31 -1.32
C SER A 113 7.64 1.40 -2.37
N ASN A 114 7.46 2.68 -2.00
CA ASN A 114 7.75 3.84 -2.83
C ASN A 114 9.11 4.49 -2.51
N SER A 115 9.96 3.85 -1.69
CA SER A 115 11.24 4.44 -1.32
C SER A 115 12.26 4.43 -2.45
N GLY A 116 12.04 3.79 -3.61
CA GLY A 116 12.98 3.93 -4.73
C GLY A 116 12.41 3.47 -6.06
N SER A 117 12.73 4.21 -7.12
CA SER A 117 12.60 3.76 -8.51
C SER A 117 13.86 3.00 -8.93
N LEU A 118 13.79 2.18 -9.99
CA LEU A 118 14.96 1.53 -10.56
C LEU A 118 16.01 2.60 -10.94
N GLY A 119 17.11 2.66 -10.20
CA GLY A 119 18.21 3.60 -10.43
C GLY A 119 18.21 4.86 -9.55
N GLU A 120 17.27 5.03 -8.62
CA GLU A 120 17.25 6.14 -7.66
C GLU A 120 17.64 5.70 -6.23
N GLU A 121 18.17 6.64 -5.44
CA GLU A 121 18.49 6.38 -4.04
C GLU A 121 17.23 6.05 -3.24
N VAL A 122 17.35 5.04 -2.37
CA VAL A 122 16.24 4.59 -1.55
C VAL A 122 15.94 5.63 -0.46
N ARG A 123 14.90 6.44 -0.65
CA ARG A 123 14.48 7.49 0.28
C ARG A 123 13.72 6.92 1.47
N GLN A 124 14.29 7.10 2.65
CA GLN A 124 13.61 6.79 3.90
C GLN A 124 12.50 7.79 4.20
N VAL A 125 11.40 7.29 4.76
CA VAL A 125 10.22 8.05 5.17
C VAL A 125 10.23 8.17 6.69
N SER A 126 10.05 9.38 7.23
CA SER A 126 9.95 9.58 8.69
C SER A 126 8.67 8.98 9.27
N GLY A 127 8.63 8.65 10.56
CA GLY A 127 7.42 8.13 11.21
C GLY A 127 6.19 9.05 11.09
N VAL A 128 6.39 10.37 11.14
CA VAL A 128 5.32 11.36 10.87
C VAL A 128 4.81 11.25 9.44
N GLU A 129 5.72 11.14 8.47
CA GLU A 129 5.36 11.03 7.07
C GLU A 129 4.68 9.68 6.77
N LEU A 130 5.05 8.62 7.49
CA LEU A 130 4.37 7.34 7.43
C LEU A 130 2.91 7.46 7.92
N HIS A 131 2.68 8.16 9.04
CA HIS A 131 1.33 8.45 9.49
C HIS A 131 0.56 9.36 8.52
N ALA A 132 1.24 10.31 7.88
CA ALA A 132 0.65 11.14 6.82
C ALA A 132 0.14 10.28 5.65
N ASN A 133 0.94 9.29 5.22
CA ASN A 133 0.53 8.33 4.19
C ASN A 133 -0.74 7.56 4.57
N PHE A 134 -0.82 7.05 5.81
CA PHE A 134 -1.99 6.31 6.27
C PHE A 134 -3.25 7.18 6.32
N ILE A 135 -3.13 8.41 6.83
CA ILE A 135 -4.24 9.37 6.88
C ILE A 135 -4.69 9.73 5.47
N HIS A 136 -3.74 10.02 4.58
CA HIS A 136 -4.02 10.32 3.17
C HIS A 136 -4.75 9.18 2.47
N GLN A 137 -4.34 7.93 2.71
CA GLN A 137 -5.04 6.76 2.17
C GLN A 137 -6.48 6.65 2.70
N ILE A 138 -6.69 6.79 4.01
CA ILE A 138 -8.03 6.68 4.62
C ILE A 138 -8.95 7.79 4.09
N LEU A 139 -8.51 9.05 4.12
CA LEU A 139 -9.30 10.18 3.67
C LEU A 139 -9.55 10.15 2.17
N GLY A 140 -8.52 9.86 1.37
CA GLY A 140 -8.64 9.76 -0.09
C GLY A 140 -9.61 8.65 -0.50
N ALA A 141 -9.62 7.52 0.22
CA ALA A 141 -10.57 6.45 -0.01
C ALA A 141 -11.99 6.85 0.42
N ALA A 142 -12.15 7.40 1.63
CA ALA A 142 -13.46 7.73 2.20
C ALA A 142 -14.17 8.88 1.46
N LEU A 143 -13.44 9.94 1.12
CA LEU A 143 -13.97 11.16 0.49
C LEU A 143 -13.93 11.11 -1.02
N GLY A 144 -12.83 10.60 -1.59
CA GLY A 144 -12.56 10.66 -3.04
C GLY A 144 -12.74 9.32 -3.76
N GLY A 145 -13.13 8.25 -3.06
CA GLY A 145 -13.28 6.93 -3.66
C GLY A 145 -11.97 6.32 -4.16
N ARG A 146 -10.81 6.79 -3.67
CA ARG A 146 -9.50 6.24 -4.05
C ARG A 146 -9.49 4.73 -3.79
N SER A 147 -9.09 3.96 -4.81
CA SER A 147 -9.01 2.51 -4.67
C SER A 147 -7.95 2.13 -3.63
N LEU A 148 -8.39 1.38 -2.63
CA LEU A 148 -7.50 0.63 -1.75
C LEU A 148 -6.82 -0.49 -2.54
N LEU A 149 -5.64 -0.93 -2.09
CA LEU A 149 -5.03 -2.14 -2.63
C LEU A 149 -5.93 -3.32 -2.30
N LYS A 150 -6.27 -4.09 -3.34
CA LYS A 150 -7.10 -5.29 -3.23
C LYS A 150 -6.28 -6.48 -3.70
N VAL A 151 -6.39 -7.57 -2.97
CA VAL A 151 -5.82 -8.85 -3.36
C VAL A 151 -6.89 -9.65 -4.09
N TRP A 152 -6.45 -10.49 -5.01
CA TRP A 152 -7.31 -11.44 -5.70
C TRP A 152 -7.87 -12.46 -4.71
N SER A 153 -9.04 -13.01 -5.04
CA SER A 153 -9.59 -14.14 -4.28
C SER A 153 -8.76 -15.39 -4.54
N ASP A 154 -8.62 -16.25 -3.52
CA ASP A 154 -7.85 -17.50 -3.58
C ASP A 154 -8.15 -18.37 -4.83
N PRO A 155 -9.40 -18.55 -5.29
CA PRO A 155 -9.68 -19.35 -6.50
C PRO A 155 -9.13 -18.72 -7.79
N LEU A 156 -9.14 -17.39 -7.87
CA LEU A 156 -8.63 -16.65 -9.03
C LEU A 156 -7.11 -16.72 -9.08
N GLU A 157 -6.46 -16.60 -7.92
CA GLU A 157 -5.02 -16.78 -7.78
C GLU A 157 -4.59 -18.21 -8.17
N LEU A 158 -5.30 -19.24 -7.67
CA LEU A 158 -5.03 -20.62 -8.03
C LEU A 158 -5.19 -20.86 -9.53
N GLY A 159 -6.28 -20.37 -10.13
CA GLY A 159 -6.49 -20.45 -11.57
C GLY A 159 -5.36 -19.81 -12.37
N TRP A 160 -4.89 -18.64 -11.93
CA TRP A 160 -3.75 -17.94 -12.54
C TRP A 160 -2.45 -18.74 -12.46
N ILE A 161 -2.15 -19.32 -11.30
CA ILE A 161 -0.97 -20.18 -11.09
C ILE A 161 -1.04 -21.40 -12.02
N LEU A 162 -2.20 -22.04 -12.14
CA LEU A 162 -2.39 -23.22 -12.99
C LEU A 162 -2.22 -22.88 -14.48
N ILE A 163 -2.74 -21.74 -14.93
CA ILE A 163 -2.56 -21.25 -16.30
C ILE A 163 -1.08 -21.09 -16.62
N TRP A 164 -0.32 -20.37 -15.79
CA TRP A 164 1.10 -20.14 -16.04
C TRP A 164 1.95 -21.41 -15.90
N SER A 165 1.56 -22.30 -14.99
CA SER A 165 2.19 -23.63 -14.87
C SER A 165 2.00 -24.45 -16.14
N TRP A 166 0.81 -24.40 -16.74
CA TRP A 166 0.50 -25.09 -18.00
C TRP A 166 1.23 -24.46 -19.19
N VAL A 167 1.26 -23.13 -19.28
CA VAL A 167 2.03 -22.40 -20.32
C VAL A 167 3.51 -22.74 -20.23
N GLY A 168 4.10 -22.71 -19.03
CA GLY A 168 5.49 -23.11 -18.82
C GLY A 168 5.78 -24.54 -19.25
N ALA A 169 4.90 -25.49 -18.89
CA ALA A 169 5.00 -26.87 -19.30
C ALA A 169 4.91 -27.04 -20.84
N ALA A 170 3.98 -26.33 -21.48
CA ALA A 170 3.80 -26.36 -22.94
C ALA A 170 5.02 -25.80 -23.70
N VAL A 171 5.63 -24.72 -23.19
CA VAL A 171 6.85 -24.14 -23.77
C VAL A 171 8.02 -25.12 -23.67
N VAL A 172 8.25 -25.72 -22.49
CA VAL A 172 9.30 -26.72 -22.29
C VAL A 172 9.09 -27.92 -23.21
N TRP A 173 7.84 -28.38 -23.37
CA TRP A 173 7.52 -29.50 -24.24
C TRP A 173 7.80 -29.19 -25.72
N LYS A 174 7.45 -28.00 -26.20
CA LYS A 174 7.78 -27.57 -27.56
C LYS A 174 9.29 -27.47 -27.79
N LEU A 175 10.05 -26.96 -26.83
CA LEU A 175 11.51 -26.83 -26.92
C LEU A 175 12.23 -28.19 -26.85
N ARG A 176 11.67 -29.16 -26.12
CA ARG A 176 12.21 -30.53 -26.02
C ARG A 176 11.79 -31.44 -27.18
N SER A 177 10.86 -31.01 -28.04
CA SER A 177 10.45 -31.78 -29.21
C SER A 177 11.65 -31.99 -30.17
N PRO A 178 12.02 -33.23 -30.50
CA PRO A 178 13.19 -33.57 -31.31
C PRO A 178 13.12 -33.10 -32.78
N GLN A 179 12.10 -32.33 -33.16
CA GLN A 179 11.92 -31.80 -34.52
C GLN A 179 12.79 -30.56 -34.80
N ASN A 180 13.26 -29.84 -33.78
CA ASN A 180 14.08 -28.63 -33.95
C ASN A 180 15.60 -28.91 -33.97
N LEU A 181 16.02 -30.17 -33.85
CA LEU A 181 17.43 -30.60 -33.96
C LEU A 181 17.81 -31.07 -35.39
N ARG A 182 17.07 -30.65 -36.42
CA ARG A 182 17.34 -30.99 -37.84
C ARG A 182 18.03 -29.90 -38.66
N LEU A 183 18.47 -28.80 -38.05
CA LEU A 183 19.18 -27.71 -38.77
C LEU A 183 20.68 -27.60 -38.43
N ALA A 184 21.27 -28.61 -37.79
CA ALA A 184 22.72 -28.66 -37.51
C ALA A 184 23.44 -29.88 -38.12
N SER A 185 22.88 -30.51 -39.15
CA SER A 185 23.50 -31.67 -39.83
C SER A 185 23.72 -31.45 -41.33
N TRP A 186 24.02 -30.23 -41.75
CA TRP A 186 24.48 -29.92 -43.11
C TRP A 186 25.74 -29.05 -43.08
N LEU A 187 26.85 -29.64 -42.65
CA LEU A 187 28.18 -29.27 -43.13
C LEU A 187 28.80 -30.55 -43.69
N PRO A 188 28.93 -30.70 -45.02
CA PRO A 188 29.55 -31.89 -45.60
C PRO A 188 31.03 -31.94 -45.21
N ALA A 189 31.45 -33.10 -44.70
CA ALA A 189 32.85 -33.44 -44.57
C ALA A 189 33.42 -33.86 -45.95
N ALA A 190 34.60 -33.32 -46.25
CA ALA A 190 35.62 -33.82 -47.18
C ALA A 190 35.35 -33.78 -48.70
N ALA A 191 36.20 -33.03 -49.41
CA ALA A 191 37.24 -33.60 -50.29
C ALA A 191 38.47 -32.68 -50.29
#